data_AF-A0A399S5D8-F1
#
_entry.id   AF-A0A399S5D8-F1
#
_cell.length_a   1.000
_cell.length_b   1.000
_cell.length_c   1.000
_cell.angle_alpha   90.00
_cell.angle_beta   90.00
_cell.angle_gamma   90.00
#
_symmetry.space_group_name_H-M   'P 1'
#
loop_
_entity.id
_entity.type
_entity.pdbx_description
1 polymer ?
#
loop_
_entity_poly.entity_id
_entity_poly.type
_entity_poly.pdbx_seq_one_letter_code
_entity_poly.pdbx_strand_id
1 'polypeptide(L)'
;MQDKVEERSLVNVLNRLQKDGYKYDFKVSQDGKLCTMEEKDQFSAEEVRIVDFYRFEGESNPDDMSILYAIETKSGLKGTISNSYGPYADENVDTFLKQVEDLGKNLDKNDK
;
A
#
# COMPACT_ATOMS: atom_id res chain seq x y z
N MET A 1 -0.60 6.11 30.23
CA MET A 1 -0.81 5.17 29.12
C MET A 1 -0.59 5.99 27.87
N GLN A 2 0.67 6.11 27.46
CA GLN A 2 1.09 7.06 26.44
C GLN A 2 1.28 6.30 25.13
N ASP A 3 0.66 6.85 24.12
CA ASP A 3 0.62 6.52 22.70
C ASP A 3 1.87 5.78 22.26
N LYS A 4 1.67 4.54 21.84
CA LYS A 4 2.69 3.63 21.36
C LYS A 4 3.17 4.12 19.99
N VAL A 5 3.93 5.21 19.99
CA VAL A 5 4.92 5.54 18.96
C VAL A 5 6.00 4.47 19.08
N GLU A 6 5.64 3.22 18.78
CA GLU A 6 6.63 2.19 18.56
C GLU A 6 7.34 2.62 17.29
N GLU A 7 8.59 3.06 17.48
CA GLU A 7 9.70 3.02 16.55
C GLU A 7 9.64 1.78 15.65
N ARG A 8 8.76 1.82 14.64
CA ARG A 8 8.75 0.86 13.54
C ARG A 8 9.40 1.60 12.40
N SER A 9 10.73 1.74 12.45
CA SER A 9 11.49 2.22 11.30
C SER A 9 11.03 1.47 10.05
N LEU A 10 11.00 2.13 8.89
CA LEU A 10 10.64 1.53 7.61
C LEU A 10 11.34 0.18 7.39
N VAL A 11 12.61 0.09 7.81
CA VAL A 11 13.43 -1.13 7.82
C VAL A 11 12.79 -2.28 8.62
N ASN A 12 12.23 -2.03 9.81
CA ASN A 12 11.60 -3.06 10.64
C ASN A 12 10.30 -3.56 10.02
N VAL A 13 9.50 -2.65 9.47
CA VAL A 13 8.25 -3.01 8.79
C VAL A 13 8.55 -3.84 7.55
N LEU A 14 9.49 -3.40 6.70
CA LEU A 14 9.93 -4.15 5.53
C LEU A 14 10.49 -5.53 5.90
N ASN A 15 11.31 -5.63 6.96
CA ASN A 15 11.82 -6.92 7.44
C ASN A 15 10.70 -7.86 7.87
N ARG A 16 9.68 -7.34 8.55
CA ARG A 16 8.53 -8.15 8.98
C ARG A 16 7.70 -8.61 7.79
N LEU A 17 7.39 -7.69 6.88
CA LEU A 17 6.68 -7.98 5.63
C LEU A 17 7.44 -9.01 4.79
N GLN A 18 8.76 -8.88 4.68
CA GLN A 18 9.60 -9.84 3.96
C GLN A 18 9.57 -11.24 4.61
N LYS A 19 9.48 -11.33 5.94
CA LYS A 19 9.29 -12.61 6.66
C LYS A 19 7.89 -13.21 6.44
N ASP A 20 6.87 -12.37 6.33
CA ASP A 20 5.50 -12.78 6.01
C ASP A 20 5.31 -13.21 4.53
N GLY A 21 6.31 -12.97 3.68
CA GLY A 21 6.31 -13.33 2.26
C GLY A 21 6.01 -12.17 1.31
N TYR A 22 5.88 -10.94 1.82
CA TYR A 22 5.78 -9.73 1.02
C TYR A 22 7.16 -9.36 0.48
N LYS A 23 7.49 -9.95 -0.67
CA LYS A 23 8.79 -9.77 -1.34
C LYS A 23 8.66 -9.09 -2.70
N TYR A 24 7.41 -8.96 -3.16
CA TYR A 24 7.09 -8.31 -4.41
C TYR A 24 6.90 -6.82 -4.17
N ASP A 25 7.33 -6.03 -5.13
CA ASP A 25 7.05 -4.62 -5.15
C ASP A 25 6.08 -4.34 -6.29
N PHE A 26 5.04 -3.58 -5.97
CA PHE A 26 3.97 -3.26 -6.89
C PHE A 26 3.94 -1.77 -7.16
N LYS A 27 3.53 -1.44 -8.39
CA LYS A 27 3.34 -0.08 -8.86
C LYS A 27 1.99 0.05 -9.52
N VAL A 28 1.47 1.27 -9.64
CA VAL A 28 0.26 1.52 -10.42
C VAL A 28 0.68 1.92 -11.84
N SER A 29 0.23 1.19 -12.85
CA SER A 29 0.43 1.57 -14.25
C SER A 29 -0.45 2.77 -14.62
N GLN A 30 -0.15 3.41 -15.76
CA GLN A 30 -0.94 4.54 -16.28
C GLN A 30 -2.44 4.24 -16.47
N ASP A 31 -2.81 2.96 -16.60
CA ASP A 31 -4.21 2.50 -16.70
C ASP A 31 -4.94 2.51 -15.34
N GLY A 32 -4.26 2.88 -14.24
CA GLY A 32 -4.84 2.85 -12.90
C GLY A 32 -5.01 1.44 -12.35
N LYS A 33 -4.17 0.50 -12.77
CA LYS A 33 -4.15 -0.90 -12.29
C LYS A 33 -2.85 -1.19 -11.56
N LEU A 34 -2.93 -2.08 -10.57
CA LEU A 34 -1.74 -2.54 -9.85
C LEU A 34 -0.98 -3.52 -10.72
N CYS A 35 0.29 -3.24 -10.98
CA CYS A 35 1.16 -4.10 -11.73
C CYS A 35 2.40 -4.43 -10.92
N THR A 36 3.01 -5.57 -11.20
CA THR A 36 4.37 -5.86 -10.69
C THR A 36 5.36 -4.84 -11.27
N MET A 37 6.52 -4.65 -10.62
CA MET A 37 7.64 -3.87 -11.16
C MET A 37 7.96 -4.20 -12.62
N GLU A 38 7.86 -5.49 -12.99
CA GLU A 38 8.12 -6.02 -14.33
C GLU A 38 6.93 -5.87 -15.30
N GLU A 39 5.78 -5.34 -14.86
CA GLU A 39 4.53 -5.20 -15.63
C GLU A 39 4.02 -6.50 -16.26
N LYS A 40 4.44 -7.66 -15.71
CA LYS A 40 4.02 -8.99 -16.19
C LYS A 40 2.60 -9.31 -15.79
N ASP A 41 2.28 -9.04 -14.53
CA ASP A 41 0.96 -9.26 -13.94
C ASP A 41 0.31 -7.92 -13.60
N GLN A 42 -0.97 -7.79 -13.95
CA GLN A 42 -1.81 -6.63 -13.67
C GLN A 42 -3.05 -7.07 -12.90
N PHE A 43 -3.41 -6.32 -11.87
CA PHE A 43 -4.51 -6.59 -10.96
C PHE A 43 -5.39 -5.34 -10.84
N SER A 44 -6.69 -5.54 -10.91
CA SER A 44 -7.66 -4.46 -10.69
C SER A 44 -7.83 -4.19 -9.18
N ALA A 45 -8.37 -3.03 -8.81
CA ALA A 45 -8.56 -2.66 -7.40
C ALA A 45 -9.42 -3.67 -6.62
N GLU A 46 -10.32 -4.37 -7.30
CA GLU A 46 -11.17 -5.45 -6.75
C GLU A 46 -10.44 -6.77 -6.51
N GLU A 47 -9.30 -6.98 -7.16
CA GLU A 47 -8.45 -8.16 -7.00
C GLU A 47 -7.30 -7.93 -6.03
N VAL A 48 -7.18 -6.71 -5.50
CA VAL A 48 -6.15 -6.29 -4.58
C VAL A 48 -6.80 -5.97 -3.25
N ARG A 49 -6.14 -6.36 -2.17
CA ARG A 49 -6.57 -6.06 -0.82
C ARG A 49 -5.44 -5.42 -0.04
N ILE A 50 -5.71 -4.23 0.51
CA ILE A 50 -4.82 -3.60 1.48
C ILE A 50 -4.96 -4.36 2.80
N VAL A 51 -3.86 -4.97 3.24
CA VAL A 51 -3.77 -5.70 4.51
C VAL A 51 -3.42 -4.74 5.63
N ASP A 52 -2.43 -3.88 5.41
CA ASP A 52 -1.96 -2.88 6.36
C ASP A 52 -1.37 -1.68 5.61
N PHE A 53 -1.31 -0.53 6.27
CA PHE A 53 -0.58 0.64 5.77
C PHE A 53 0.22 1.30 6.88
N TYR A 54 1.38 1.84 6.52
CA TYR A 54 2.36 2.40 7.43
C TYR A 54 2.81 3.75 6.89
N ARG A 55 2.64 4.80 7.68
CA ARG A 55 3.10 6.14 7.33
C ARG A 55 4.47 6.39 7.94
N PHE A 56 5.36 6.92 7.14
CA PHE A 56 6.72 7.28 7.48
C PHE A 56 6.96 8.75 7.10
N GLU A 57 7.78 9.42 7.90
CA GLU A 57 8.35 10.72 7.53
C GLU A 57 9.59 10.48 6.68
N GLY A 58 9.75 11.24 5.61
CA GLY A 58 10.84 11.13 4.67
C GLY A 58 12.15 11.51 5.34
N GLU A 59 13.20 10.71 5.11
CA GLU A 59 14.53 11.00 5.66
C GLU A 59 15.11 12.33 5.13
N SER A 60 14.68 12.76 3.94
CA SER A 60 15.18 13.97 3.29
C SER A 60 14.49 15.26 3.75
N ASN A 61 13.17 15.22 3.95
CA ASN A 61 12.40 16.36 4.44
C ASN A 61 11.35 15.84 5.43
N PRO A 62 11.25 16.42 6.64
CA PRO A 62 10.21 16.04 7.60
C PRO A 62 8.79 16.35 7.09
N ASP A 63 8.66 17.28 6.13
CA ASP A 63 7.41 17.57 5.43
C ASP A 63 7.07 16.54 4.35
N ASP A 64 8.04 15.76 3.87
CA ASP A 64 7.80 14.69 2.92
C ASP A 64 7.33 13.46 3.69
N MET A 65 6.15 12.95 3.35
CA MET A 65 5.57 11.81 4.04
C MET A 65 5.42 10.69 3.01
N SER A 66 5.90 9.52 3.35
CA SER A 66 5.78 8.32 2.53
C SER A 66 4.85 7.34 3.22
N ILE A 67 3.95 6.72 2.47
CA ILE A 67 3.03 5.72 2.99
C ILE A 67 3.32 4.40 2.28
N LEU A 68 3.69 3.38 3.06
CA LEU A 68 3.87 2.02 2.60
C LEU A 68 2.60 1.23 2.84
N TYR A 69 2.01 0.68 1.80
CA TYR A 69 0.86 -0.20 1.86
C TYR A 69 1.32 -1.64 1.63
N ALA A 70 0.96 -2.52 2.55
CA ALA A 70 1.07 -3.96 2.37
C ALA A 70 -0.20 -4.45 1.67
N ILE A 71 -0.03 -5.02 0.50
CA ILE A 71 -1.12 -5.46 -0.36
C ILE A 71 -0.98 -6.92 -0.72
N GLU A 72 -2.12 -7.58 -0.77
CA GLU A 72 -2.26 -8.98 -1.14
C GLU A 72 -3.23 -9.07 -2.32
N THR A 73 -2.81 -9.76 -3.38
CA THR A 73 -3.67 -9.99 -4.54
C THR A 73 -4.46 -11.28 -4.36
N LYS A 74 -5.58 -11.39 -5.06
CA LYS A 74 -6.42 -12.60 -5.08
C LYS A 74 -5.70 -13.84 -5.62
N SER A 75 -4.67 -13.64 -6.44
CA SER A 75 -3.78 -14.73 -6.90
C SER A 75 -2.86 -15.27 -5.80
N GLY A 76 -2.79 -14.60 -4.64
CA GLY A 76 -1.90 -14.94 -3.53
C GLY A 76 -0.53 -14.28 -3.61
N LEU A 77 -0.32 -13.32 -4.52
CA LEU A 77 0.90 -12.52 -4.54
C LEU A 77 0.83 -11.50 -3.41
N LYS A 78 1.90 -11.43 -2.63
CA LYS A 78 2.03 -10.53 -1.49
C LYS A 78 3.16 -9.56 -1.75
N GLY A 79 2.87 -8.28 -1.63
CA GLY A 79 3.86 -7.27 -1.90
C GLY A 79 3.54 -5.93 -1.28
N THR A 80 4.43 -4.99 -1.49
CA THR A 80 4.32 -3.64 -0.95
C THR A 80 4.22 -2.64 -2.06
N ILE A 81 3.52 -1.54 -1.78
CA ILE A 81 3.50 -0.36 -2.63
C ILE A 81 3.74 0.86 -1.75
N SER A 82 4.74 1.67 -2.09
CA SER A 82 4.98 2.96 -1.43
C SER A 82 4.41 4.09 -2.27
N ASN A 83 3.72 5.03 -1.62
CA ASN A 83 3.28 6.27 -2.25
C ASN A 83 3.83 7.48 -1.48
N SER A 84 4.19 8.52 -2.21
CA SER A 84 4.48 9.83 -1.63
C SER A 84 3.16 10.52 -1.23
N TYR A 85 3.20 11.37 -0.22
CA TYR A 85 2.06 12.14 0.25
C TYR A 85 2.27 13.63 -0.03
N GLY A 86 1.24 14.32 -0.52
CA GLY A 86 1.30 15.74 -0.86
C GLY A 86 1.46 15.99 -2.36
N PRO A 87 2.11 17.09 -2.80
CA PRO A 87 2.19 17.48 -4.21
C PRO A 87 3.02 16.53 -5.07
N TYR A 88 3.80 15.64 -4.45
CA TYR A 88 4.60 14.61 -5.10
C TYR A 88 3.90 13.25 -5.12
N ALA A 89 2.66 13.15 -4.61
CA ALA A 89 1.88 11.93 -4.66
C ALA A 89 1.51 11.60 -6.11
N ASP A 90 1.62 10.33 -6.48
CA ASP A 90 1.07 9.85 -7.75
C ASP A 90 -0.45 9.80 -7.63
N GLU A 91 -1.15 10.67 -8.36
CA GLU A 91 -2.64 10.69 -8.39
C GLU A 91 -3.21 9.33 -8.79
N ASN A 92 -2.52 8.59 -9.65
CA ASN A 92 -2.89 7.22 -10.03
C ASN A 92 -2.84 6.27 -8.84
N VAL A 93 -1.79 6.35 -8.01
CA VAL A 93 -1.63 5.51 -6.83
C VAL A 93 -2.65 5.88 -5.77
N ASP A 94 -2.87 7.17 -5.52
CA ASP A 94 -3.89 7.65 -4.59
C ASP A 94 -5.29 7.17 -5.00
N THR A 95 -5.66 7.38 -6.27
CA THR A 95 -6.95 6.96 -6.82
C THR A 95 -7.12 5.45 -6.74
N PHE A 96 -6.07 4.68 -7.02
CA PHE A 96 -6.09 3.23 -6.93
C PHE A 96 -6.32 2.76 -5.48
N LEU A 97 -5.52 3.26 -4.54
CA LEU A 97 -5.62 2.91 -3.12
C LEU A 97 -6.99 3.27 -2.56
N LYS A 98 -7.52 4.43 -2.94
CA LYS A 98 -8.86 4.88 -2.55
C LYS A 98 -9.96 3.96 -3.08
N GLN A 99 -9.83 3.46 -4.31
CA GLN A 99 -10.74 2.45 -4.87
C GLN A 99 -10.65 1.14 -4.10
N VAL A 100 -9.45 0.64 -3.80
CA VAL A 100 -9.26 -0.58 -3.01
C VAL A 100 -9.89 -0.43 -1.61
N GLU A 101 -9.71 0.72 -0.97
CA GLU A 101 -10.30 1.01 0.34
C GLU A 101 -11.84 1.07 0.26
N ASP A 102 -12.40 1.73 -0.76
CA ASP A 102 -13.85 1.82 -0.96
C ASP A 102 -14.48 0.44 -1.21
N LEU A 103 -13.83 -0.39 -2.05
CA LEU A 103 -14.21 -1.78 -2.31
C LEU A 103 -14.14 -2.64 -1.04
N GLY A 104 -13.07 -2.47 -0.25
CA GLY A 104 -12.91 -3.12 1.05
C GLY A 104 -14.00 -2.72 2.06
N LYS A 105 -14.41 -1.45 2.07
CA LYS A 105 -15.49 -0.93 2.93
C LYS A 105 -16.89 -1.36 2.46
N ASN A 106 -17.08 -1.59 1.16
CA ASN A 106 -18.38 -2.01 0.62
C ASN A 106 -18.78 -3.42 1.10
N LEU A 107 -17.81 -4.27 1.44
CA LEU A 107 -18.05 -5.57 2.07
C LEU A 107 -18.58 -5.48 3.52
N ASP A 108 -18.37 -4.37 4.22
CA ASP A 108 -18.83 -4.16 5.60
C ASP A 108 -20.21 -3.48 5.66
N LYS A 109 -20.63 -2.77 4.60
CA LYS A 109 -21.96 -2.14 4.51
C LYS A 109 -23.05 -3.08 4.00
N ASN A 110 -23.15 -4.27 4.61
CA ASN A 110 -24.42 -4.97 4.68
C ASN A 110 -24.89 -4.99 6.14
N ASP A 111 -25.10 -3.81 6.71
CA ASP A 111 -25.97 -3.66 7.88
C ASP A 111 -27.26 -2.94 7.43
N LYS A 112 -28.24 -3.80 7.12
CA LYS A 112 -29.71 -3.64 7.17
C LYS A 112 -30.41 -2.46 6.49
#